data_AF-A0A1H2N5T3-F1
#
_entry.id   AF-A0A1H2N5T3-F1
#
_cell.length_a   1.000
_cell.length_b   1.000
_cell.length_c   1.000
_cell.angle_alpha   90.00
_cell.angle_beta   90.00
_cell.angle_gamma   90.00
#
_symmetry.space_group_name_H-M   'P 1'
#
loop_
_entity.id
_entity.type
_entity.pdbx_description
1 polymer ?
#
loop_
_entity_poly.entity_id
_entity_poly.type
_entity_poly.pdbx_seq_one_letter_code
_entity_poly.pdbx_strand_id
1 'polypeptide(L)'
;MFRDAIGTLSLDGEVVGYIASRVSTFWGLGRPTGLQECLWLYFHYLDDPDGNAERSHLWEEDYPPWAIRPELESGSFYDHDRDATYEVRWLEGPARRDALDLIGLGDGVTP
;
A
#
# COMPACT_ATOMS: atom_id res chain seq x y z
N MET A 1 -4.89 -7.10 10.32
CA MET A 1 -4.17 -5.90 10.80
C MET A 1 -3.70 -5.06 9.61
N PHE A 2 -4.60 -4.77 8.66
CA PHE A 2 -4.28 -4.08 7.39
C PHE A 2 -5.08 -2.77 7.23
N ARG A 3 -6.01 -2.45 8.13
CA ARG A 3 -6.76 -1.19 8.07
C ARG A 3 -5.94 -0.11 8.78
N ASP A 4 -5.69 1.00 8.10
CA ASP A 4 -4.91 2.13 8.62
C ASP A 4 -3.48 1.72 9.05
N ALA A 5 -2.86 0.87 8.24
CA ALA A 5 -1.59 0.22 8.51
C ALA A 5 -0.48 0.71 7.57
N ILE A 6 0.76 0.46 7.96
CA ILE A 6 1.95 0.60 7.12
C ILE A 6 2.83 -0.63 7.32
N GLY A 7 3.44 -1.10 6.25
CA GLY A 7 4.33 -2.24 6.22
C GLY A 7 5.53 -2.00 5.31
N THR A 8 6.53 -2.87 5.41
CA THR A 8 7.64 -2.93 4.48
C THR A 8 7.33 -3.86 3.32
N LEU A 9 7.86 -3.52 2.15
CA LEU A 9 8.00 -4.40 1.00
C LEU A 9 9.45 -4.85 0.95
N SER A 10 9.67 -6.17 0.95
CA SER A 10 11.01 -6.75 0.89
C SER A 10 11.18 -7.68 -0.30
N LEU A 11 12.36 -7.64 -0.91
CA LEU A 11 12.78 -8.54 -1.98
C LEU A 11 14.14 -9.10 -1.62
N ASP A 12 14.31 -10.42 -1.69
CA ASP A 12 15.54 -11.13 -1.29
C ASP A 12 16.07 -10.77 0.11
N GLY A 13 15.15 -10.43 1.03
CA GLY A 13 15.46 -10.06 2.41
C GLY A 13 15.81 -8.59 2.64
N GLU A 14 15.93 -7.79 1.57
CA GLU A 14 16.19 -6.36 1.64
C GLU A 14 14.89 -5.56 1.59
N VAL A 15 14.79 -4.46 2.34
CA VAL A 15 13.64 -3.55 2.26
C VAL A 15 13.78 -2.67 1.03
N VAL A 16 12.88 -2.85 0.07
CA VAL A 16 12.86 -2.14 -1.21
C VAL A 16 11.70 -1.14 -1.30
N GLY A 17 10.81 -1.14 -0.31
CA GLY A 17 9.70 -0.19 -0.28
C GLY A 17 8.86 -0.27 0.98
N TYR A 18 7.78 0.51 0.96
CA TYR A 18 6.75 0.55 1.97
C TYR A 18 5.38 0.46 1.30
N ILE A 19 4.44 -0.13 2.01
CA ILE A 19 3.03 -0.14 1.65
C ILE A 19 2.23 0.43 2.81
N ALA A 20 1.35 1.38 2.57
CA ALA A 20 0.37 1.85 3.53
C ALA A 20 -1.03 1.58 3.04
N SER A 21 -1.96 1.36 3.95
CA SER A 21 -3.32 0.93 3.61
C SER A 21 -4.37 1.63 4.46
N ARG A 22 -5.48 2.02 3.83
CA ARG A 22 -6.62 2.67 4.49
C ARG A 22 -7.93 2.22 3.89
N VAL A 23 -8.92 1.95 4.73
CA VAL A 23 -10.29 1.74 4.26
C VAL A 23 -11.08 3.03 4.48
N SER A 24 -11.66 3.56 3.42
CA SER A 24 -12.53 4.73 3.50
C SER A 24 -13.72 4.61 2.54
N THR A 25 -14.73 5.43 2.76
CA THR A 25 -15.89 5.48 1.86
C THR A 25 -15.55 6.34 0.65
N PHE A 26 -15.81 5.80 -0.54
CA PHE A 26 -15.56 6.46 -1.82
C PHE A 26 -16.84 6.51 -2.67
N TRP A 27 -16.95 7.57 -3.46
CA TRP A 27 -17.94 7.67 -4.52
C TRP A 27 -17.27 7.32 -5.84
N GLY A 28 -17.65 6.20 -6.46
CA GLY A 28 -17.08 5.73 -7.72
C GLY A 28 -18.09 5.67 -8.85
N LEU A 29 -17.62 5.79 -10.10
CA LEU A 29 -18.47 5.76 -11.31
C LEU A 29 -19.35 4.51 -11.42
N GLY A 30 -18.91 3.38 -10.84
CA GLY A 30 -19.66 2.11 -10.81
C GLY A 30 -20.83 2.06 -9.82
N ARG A 31 -20.96 3.05 -8.93
CA ARG A 31 -22.11 3.22 -8.01
C ARG A 31 -22.55 4.69 -7.97
N PRO A 32 -23.14 5.21 -9.05
CA PRO A 32 -23.43 6.64 -9.18
C PRO A 32 -24.40 7.19 -8.11
N THR A 33 -25.17 6.32 -7.46
CA THR A 33 -26.20 6.69 -6.47
C THR A 33 -25.82 6.37 -5.03
N GLY A 34 -24.60 5.92 -4.73
CA GLY A 34 -24.24 5.50 -3.38
C GLY A 34 -22.75 5.51 -3.11
N LEU A 35 -22.40 5.61 -1.83
CA LEU A 35 -21.03 5.43 -1.38
C LEU A 35 -20.72 3.93 -1.29
N GLN A 36 -19.46 3.56 -1.54
CA GLN A 36 -18.94 2.21 -1.31
C GLN A 36 -17.64 2.26 -0.52
N GLU A 37 -17.32 1.19 0.20
CA GLU A 37 -15.99 1.06 0.80
C GLU A 37 -14.95 0.91 -0.31
N CYS A 38 -13.78 1.52 -0.11
CA CYS A 38 -12.59 1.37 -0.93
C CYS A 38 -11.40 1.11 0.00
N LEU A 39 -10.56 0.14 -0.36
CA LEU A 39 -9.24 -0.04 0.22
C LEU A 39 -8.25 0.74 -0.63
N TRP A 40 -7.71 1.81 -0.05
CA TRP A 40 -6.63 2.58 -0.62
C TRP A 40 -5.30 1.97 -0.23
N LEU A 41 -4.43 1.72 -1.20
CA LEU A 41 -3.07 1.24 -1.00
C LEU A 41 -2.12 2.31 -1.51
N TYR A 42 -1.19 2.75 -0.66
CA TYR A 42 -0.10 3.63 -1.05
C TYR A 42 1.17 2.82 -1.09
N PHE A 43 1.75 2.67 -2.28
CA PHE A 43 3.05 2.06 -2.46
C PHE A 43 4.11 3.16 -2.50
N HIS A 44 5.25 2.90 -1.87
CA HIS A 44 6.42 3.76 -1.92
C HIS A 44 7.67 2.88 -2.09
N TYR A 45 8.20 2.83 -3.29
CA TYR A 45 9.40 2.07 -3.62
C TYR A 45 10.65 2.93 -3.39
N LEU A 46 11.59 2.39 -2.62
CA LEU A 46 12.90 3.01 -2.36
C LEU A 46 13.86 2.81 -3.53
N ASP A 47 13.63 1.76 -4.33
CA ASP A 47 14.33 1.54 -5.57
C ASP A 47 13.57 2.15 -6.75
N ASP A 48 14.30 2.91 -7.57
CA ASP A 48 13.83 3.41 -8.86
C ASP A 48 14.75 2.88 -9.96
N PRO A 49 14.71 1.57 -10.26
CA PRO A 49 15.58 0.96 -11.26
C PRO A 49 15.33 1.52 -12.67
N ASP A 50 14.12 2.03 -12.94
CA ASP A 50 13.70 2.55 -14.24
C ASP A 50 13.84 4.08 -14.37
N GLY A 51 14.20 4.78 -13.29
CA GLY A 51 14.30 6.25 -13.24
C GLY A 51 12.96 6.97 -13.42
N ASN A 52 11.85 6.27 -13.15
CA ASN A 52 10.51 6.84 -13.25
C ASN A 52 10.01 7.26 -11.87
N ALA A 53 10.23 8.53 -11.54
CA ALA A 53 9.79 9.13 -10.29
C ALA A 53 8.27 8.98 -10.05
N GLU A 54 7.44 8.91 -11.09
CA GLU A 54 5.98 8.70 -10.95
C GLU A 54 5.63 7.28 -10.48
N ARG A 55 6.57 6.32 -10.60
CA ARG A 55 6.45 4.95 -10.09
C ARG A 55 7.16 4.73 -8.75
N SER A 56 7.85 5.74 -8.23
CA SER A 56 8.45 5.68 -6.90
C SER A 56 7.38 5.66 -5.81
N HIS A 57 6.20 6.23 -6.07
CA HIS A 57 5.07 6.14 -5.18
C HIS A 57 3.75 6.27 -5.92
N LEU A 58 2.74 5.50 -5.53
CA LEU A 58 1.43 5.51 -6.18
C LEU A 58 0.31 5.10 -5.23
N TRP A 59 -0.90 5.59 -5.51
CA TRP A 59 -2.12 5.17 -4.84
C TRP A 59 -2.90 4.21 -5.74
N GLU A 60 -3.32 3.08 -5.18
CA GLU A 60 -4.23 2.13 -5.80
C GLU A 60 -5.54 2.03 -5.05
N GLU A 61 -6.59 1.75 -5.82
CA GLU A 61 -7.96 1.57 -5.35
C GLU A 61 -8.34 0.10 -5.47
N ASP A 62 -8.64 -0.56 -4.35
CA ASP A 62 -9.19 -1.91 -4.32
C ASP A 62 -10.63 -1.88 -3.78
N TYR A 63 -11.59 -2.26 -4.61
CA TYR A 63 -13.02 -2.25 -4.28
C TYR A 63 -13.48 -3.62 -3.77
N PRO A 64 -14.51 -3.70 -2.91
CA PRO A 64 -15.09 -4.97 -2.48
C PRO A 64 -15.36 -5.90 -3.68
N PRO A 65 -14.90 -7.17 -3.62
CA PRO A 65 -14.53 -7.93 -2.42
C PRO A 65 -13.09 -7.74 -1.88
N TRP A 66 -12.32 -6.76 -2.36
CA TRP A 66 -10.91 -6.51 -2.05
C TRP A 66 -10.00 -7.64 -2.52
N ALA A 67 -9.62 -7.59 -3.80
CA ALA A 67 -8.85 -8.66 -4.44
C ALA A 67 -7.44 -8.80 -3.87
N ILE A 68 -6.81 -7.70 -3.44
CA ILE A 68 -5.42 -7.66 -2.97
C ILE A 68 -5.31 -8.04 -1.49
N ARG A 69 -6.40 -7.88 -0.73
CA ARG A 69 -6.41 -8.14 0.72
C ARG A 69 -5.88 -9.53 1.12
N PRO A 70 -6.28 -10.66 0.49
CA PRO A 70 -5.79 -11.97 0.88
C PRO A 70 -4.28 -12.12 0.74
N GLU A 71 -3.68 -11.51 -0.29
CA GLU A 71 -2.22 -11.51 -0.47
C GLU A 71 -1.55 -10.77 0.68
N LEU A 72 -1.98 -9.53 0.93
CA LEU A 72 -1.41 -8.71 2.00
C LEU A 72 -1.58 -9.32 3.41
N GLU A 73 -2.69 -10.02 3.66
CA GLU A 73 -2.91 -10.75 4.91
C GLU A 73 -2.02 -11.99 5.02
N SER A 74 -1.61 -12.59 3.89
CA SER A 74 -0.67 -13.71 3.85
C SER A 74 0.80 -13.30 4.04
N GLY A 75 1.09 -11.99 3.98
CA GLY A 75 2.46 -11.46 4.06
C GLY A 75 3.20 -11.46 2.73
N SER A 76 2.47 -11.46 1.60
CA SER A 76 3.04 -11.42 0.26
C SER A 76 2.26 -10.47 -0.63
N PHE A 77 2.90 -9.89 -1.65
CA PHE A 77 2.25 -9.05 -2.64
C PHE A 77 2.91 -9.27 -3.99
N TYR A 78 2.14 -9.60 -5.02
CA TYR A 78 2.66 -9.66 -6.39
C TYR A 78 2.35 -8.37 -7.14
N ASP A 79 3.41 -7.65 -7.52
CA ASP A 79 3.31 -6.47 -8.38
C ASP A 79 3.41 -6.91 -9.85
N HIS A 80 2.29 -6.80 -10.56
CA HIS A 80 2.19 -7.15 -11.97
C HIS A 80 3.00 -6.24 -12.90
N ASP A 81 3.17 -4.96 -12.53
CA ASP A 81 3.90 -3.99 -13.35
C ASP A 81 5.41 -4.19 -13.25
N ARG A 82 5.88 -4.64 -12.07
CA ARG A 82 7.30 -4.95 -11.81
C ARG A 82 7.66 -6.43 -12.01
N ASP A 83 6.66 -7.29 -12.24
CA ASP A 83 6.80 -8.76 -12.33
C ASP A 83 7.60 -9.36 -11.16
N ALA A 84 7.24 -8.94 -9.93
CA ALA A 84 7.96 -9.30 -8.72
C ALA A 84 7.01 -9.62 -7.55
N THR A 85 7.41 -10.59 -6.72
CA THR A 85 6.71 -10.92 -5.48
C THR A 85 7.49 -10.38 -4.29
N TYR A 86 6.86 -9.50 -3.54
CA TYR A 86 7.40 -8.91 -2.31
C TYR A 86 6.93 -9.68 -1.08
N GLU A 87 7.79 -9.76 -0.08
CA GLU A 87 7.38 -10.05 1.29
C GLU A 87 6.81 -8.78 1.93
N VAL A 88 5.65 -8.92 2.55
CA VAL A 88 4.96 -7.83 3.26
C VAL A 88 5.05 -8.05 4.76
N ARG A 89 5.57 -7.07 5.50
CA ARG A 89 5.56 -7.08 6.96
C ARG A 89 4.94 -5.81 7.52
N TRP A 90 3.81 -5.96 8.20
CA TRP A 90 3.12 -4.86 8.87
C TRP A 90 3.92 -4.37 10.09
N LEU A 91 4.07 -3.05 10.19
CA LEU A 91 4.85 -2.39 11.24
C LEU A 91 3.95 -1.94 12.39
N GLU A 92 4.53 -1.96 13.59
CA GLU A 92 3.87 -1.52 14.83
C GLU A 92 4.74 -0.53 15.61
N GLY A 93 4.12 0.16 16.57
CA GLY A 93 4.83 0.97 17.56
C GLY A 93 5.73 2.05 16.94
N PRO A 94 6.98 2.21 17.42
CA PRO A 94 7.92 3.19 16.88
C PRO A 94 8.22 3.02 15.39
N ALA A 95 8.47 1.79 14.93
CA ALA A 95 8.80 1.52 13.53
C ALA A 95 7.69 1.94 12.57
N ARG A 96 6.42 1.80 12.99
CA ARG A 96 5.27 2.31 12.23
C ARG A 96 5.34 3.83 12.02
N ARG A 97 5.66 4.59 13.07
CA ARG A 97 5.74 6.06 13.00
C ARG A 97 6.91 6.49 12.15
N ASP A 98 8.08 5.91 12.39
CA ASP A 98 9.30 6.24 11.66
C ASP A 98 9.12 6.00 10.15
N ALA A 99 8.44 4.92 9.77
CA ALA A 99 8.13 4.62 8.38
C ALA A 99 7.15 5.63 7.75
N LEU A 100 6.10 6.04 8.48
CA LEU A 100 5.14 7.04 7.97
C LEU A 100 5.80 8.41 7.79
N ASP A 101 6.67 8.81 8.72
CA ASP A 101 7.45 10.05 8.63
C ASP A 101 8.41 10.00 7.44
N LEU A 102 9.09 8.86 7.24
CA LEU A 102 10.03 8.66 6.14
C LEU A 102 9.37 8.84 4.77
N ILE A 103 8.18 8.25 4.56
CA ILE A 103 7.47 8.32 3.27
C ILE A 103 6.55 9.54 3.14
N GLY A 104 6.59 10.47 4.11
CA GLY A 104 5.87 11.74 4.06
C GLY A 104 4.36 11.66 4.32
N LEU A 105 3.87 10.57 4.90
CA LEU A 105 2.45 10.42 5.29
C LEU A 105 2.18 10.92 6.73
N GLY A 106 3.21 11.09 7.56
CA GLY A 106 3.08 11.63 8.92
C GLY A 106 2.10 10.83 9.79
N ASP A 107 1.12 11.50 10.41
CA ASP A 107 0.18 10.84 11.32
C ASP A 107 -0.92 10.00 10.63
N GLY A 108 -0.99 9.99 9.29
CA GLY A 108 -2.10 9.32 8.60
C GLY A 108 -1.91 9.02 7.11
N VAL A 109 -2.61 7.98 6.66
CA VAL A 109 -2.64 7.54 5.26
C VAL A 109 -3.77 8.31 4.57
N THR A 110 -3.48 9.32 3.75
CA THR A 110 -4.51 10.14 3.05
C THR A 110 -4.27 10.13 1.55
N PRO A 111 -5.21 9.63 0.71
CA PRO A 111 -5.18 9.83 -0.73
C PRO A 111 -5.32 11.30 -1.12
#